data_AF-A0A328EGC0-F1
#
_entry.id   AF-A0A328EGC0-F1
#
_cell.length_a   1.000
_cell.length_b   1.000
_cell.length_c   1.000
_cell.angle_alpha   90.00
_cell.angle_beta   90.00
_cell.angle_gamma   90.00
#
_symmetry.space_group_name_H-M   'P 1'
#
loop_
_entity.id
_entity.type
_entity.pdbx_description
1 polymer ?
#
loop_
_entity_poly.entity_id
_entity_poly.type
_entity_poly.pdbx_seq_one_letter_code
_entity_poly.pdbx_strand_id
1 'polypeptide(L)' 'MATKVIDFENKSLYELRKEIVEFLKENPKIKIIESVMDYEIPYSVKGPGTLSHEGRHCMILFYEEGG' A
#
# COMPACT_ATOMS: atom_id res chain seq x y z
N MET A 1 -16.25 -16.25 -8.80
CA MET A 1 -14.89 -15.74 -8.63
C MET A 1 -14.66 -15.59 -7.14
N ALA A 2 -13.48 -15.91 -6.63
CA ALA A 2 -13.15 -15.78 -5.21
C ALA A 2 -12.39 -14.47 -5.01
N THR A 3 -12.85 -13.63 -4.09
CA THR A 3 -12.14 -12.41 -3.67
C THR A 3 -10.85 -12.79 -2.95
N LYS A 4 -9.74 -12.24 -3.41
CA LYS A 4 -8.42 -12.34 -2.80
C LYS A 4 -8.05 -10.99 -2.18
N VAL A 5 -7.17 -11.04 -1.19
CA VAL A 5 -6.68 -9.87 -0.46
C VAL A 5 -5.16 -9.91 -0.46
N ILE A 6 -4.53 -8.78 -0.74
CA ILE A 6 -3.08 -8.57 -0.60
C ILE A 6 -2.82 -7.25 0.11
N ASP A 7 -1.89 -7.28 1.05
CA ASP A 7 -1.41 -6.15 1.83
C ASP A 7 0.00 -5.72 1.36
N PHE A 8 0.19 -4.41 1.19
CA PHE A 8 1.47 -3.79 0.89
C PHE A 8 1.89 -2.99 2.12
N GLU A 9 2.82 -3.52 2.91
CA GLU A 9 3.24 -2.94 4.18
C GLU A 9 4.46 -2.00 4.07
N ASN A 10 4.40 -0.92 4.85
CA ASN A 10 5.52 -0.26 5.50
C ASN A 10 6.66 0.22 4.58
N LYS A 11 6.29 0.97 3.54
CA LYS A 11 7.24 1.71 2.70
C LYS A 11 6.80 3.17 2.51
N SER A 12 7.69 3.98 1.93
CA SER A 12 7.31 5.32 1.44
C SER A 12 6.23 5.19 0.37
N LEU A 13 5.41 6.23 0.17
CA LEU A 13 4.34 6.22 -0.84
C LEU A 13 4.85 5.87 -2.24
N TYR A 14 6.08 6.25 -2.57
CA TYR A 14 6.72 5.95 -3.85
C TYR A 14 6.97 4.45 -4.04
N GLU A 15 7.61 3.84 -3.04
CA GLU A 15 7.92 2.40 -3.05
C GLU A 15 6.63 1.56 -3.09
N LEU A 16 5.62 1.99 -2.34
CA LEU A 16 4.34 1.30 -2.26
C LEU A 16 3.60 1.32 -3.60
N ARG A 17 3.62 2.45 -4.31
CA ARG A 17 3.11 2.54 -5.69
C ARG A 17 3.87 1.65 -6.66
N LYS A 18 5.19 1.54 -6.50
CA LYS A 18 6.02 0.71 -7.38
C LYS A 18 5.64 -0.76 -7.26
N GLU A 19 5.50 -1.28 -6.04
CA GLU A 19 5.10 -2.67 -5.80
C GLU A 19 3.71 -2.98 -6.35
N ILE A 20 2.73 -2.09 -6.13
CA ILE A 20 1.38 -2.28 -6.68
C ILE A 20 1.42 -2.33 -8.21
N VAL A 21 2.20 -1.47 -8.85
CA VAL A 21 2.33 -1.46 -10.31
C VAL A 21 3.02 -2.73 -10.82
N GLU A 22 4.06 -3.21 -10.13
CA GLU A 22 4.71 -4.48 -10.47
C GLU A 22 3.74 -5.66 -10.32
N PHE A 23 3.00 -5.71 -9.22
CA PHE A 23 1.96 -6.73 -8.99
C PHE A 23 0.89 -6.74 -10.08
N LEU A 24 0.39 -5.58 -10.49
CA LEU A 24 -0.62 -5.47 -11.56
C LEU A 24 -0.07 -5.87 -12.94
N LYS A 25 1.23 -5.63 -13.20
CA LYS A 25 1.89 -6.06 -14.44
C LYS A 25 2.09 -7.57 -14.50
N GLU A 26 2.46 -8.19 -13.38
CA GLU A 26 2.61 -9.64 -13.27
C GLU A 26 1.26 -10.36 -13.35
N ASN A 27 0.19 -9.68 -12.95
CA ASN A 27 -1.16 -10.24 -12.88
C ASN A 27 -2.16 -9.45 -13.76
N PRO A 28 -1.97 -9.38 -15.09
CA PRO A 28 -2.77 -8.51 -15.97
C PRO A 28 -4.25 -8.90 -16.06
N LYS A 29 -4.62 -10.08 -15.56
CA LYS A 29 -5.98 -10.60 -15.56
C LYS A 29 -6.76 -10.26 -14.29
N ILE A 30 -6.12 -9.68 -13.27
CA ILE A 30 -6.84 -9.37 -12.03
C ILE A 30 -7.73 -8.16 -12.22
N LYS A 31 -8.89 -8.20 -11.58
CA LYS A 31 -9.82 -7.09 -11.47
C LYS A 31 -9.81 -6.62 -10.03
N ILE A 32 -9.39 -5.37 -9.81
CA ILE A 32 -9.48 -4.73 -8.50
C ILE A 32 -10.96 -4.48 -8.19
N ILE A 33 -11.42 -4.95 -7.04
CA ILE A 33 -12.77 -4.71 -6.51
C ILE A 33 -12.75 -3.46 -5.63
N GLU A 34 -11.82 -3.41 -4.69
CA GLU A 34 -11.71 -2.36 -3.67
C GLU A 34 -10.25 -2.17 -3.27
N SER A 35 -9.90 -0.96 -2.86
CA SER A 35 -8.60 -0.67 -2.25
C SER A 35 -8.77 0.19 -1.02
N VAL A 36 -8.04 -0.16 0.04
CA VAL A 36 -8.01 0.56 1.31
C VAL A 36 -6.60 1.07 1.52
N MET A 37 -6.45 2.38 1.73
CA MET A 37 -5.16 2.98 2.05
C MET A 37 -5.21 3.51 3.48
N ASP A 38 -4.33 3.00 4.32
CA ASP A 38 -4.15 3.48 5.68
C ASP A 38 -2.82 4.23 5.81
N TYR A 39 -2.84 5.29 6.60
CA TYR A 39 -1.67 6.13 6.84
C TYR A 39 -1.48 6.28 8.34
N GLU A 40 -0.44 5.64 8.86
CA GLU A 40 0.00 5.91 10.21
C GLU A 40 1.10 6.97 10.14
N ILE A 41 0.87 8.14 10.74
CA ILE A 41 1.93 9.15 10.93
C ILE A 41 2.48 8.94 12.34
N PRO A 42 3.51 8.10 12.56
CA PRO A 42 4.20 8.09 13.83
C PRO A 42 5.02 9.39 13.92
N TYR A 43 4.52 10.37 14.67
CA TYR A 43 5.31 11.55 15.02
C TYR A 43 6.51 11.09 15.85
N SER A 44 7.69 11.12 15.25
CA SER A 44 8.95 10.92 15.96
C SER A 44 9.53 12.29 16.32
N VAL A 45 9.42 12.67 17.58
CA VAL A 45 10.05 13.88 18.11
C VAL A 45 11.55 13.57 18.28
N LYS A 46 12.39 14.02 17.34
CA LYS A 46 13.85 13.82 17.39
C LYS A 46 14.59 14.89 18.24
N GLY A 47 13.86 15.85 18.81
CA GLY A 47 14.40 16.90 19.69
C GLY A 47 13.42 18.08 19.87
N PRO A 48 13.71 19.04 20.78
CA PRO A 48 12.87 20.23 20.95
C PRO A 48 12.83 21.05 19.66
N GLY A 49 11.65 21.09 19.03
CA GLY A 49 11.40 21.87 17.81
C GLY A 49 11.71 21.18 16.48
N THR A 50 12.10 19.90 16.46
CA THR A 50 12.35 19.17 15.20
C THR A 50 11.36 18.01 15.04
N LEU A 51 10.36 18.21 14.17
CA LEU A 51 9.45 17.16 13.72
C LEU A 51 10.04 16.49 12.46
N SER A 52 10.55 15.27 12.58
CA SER A 52 10.84 14.44 11.40
C SER A 52 9.61 13.61 11.05
N HIS A 53 9.13 13.75 9.82
CA HIS A 53 7.99 13.00 9.31
C HIS A 53 8.49 11.71 8.65
N GLU A 54 8.34 10.58 9.32
CA GLU A 54 8.49 9.24 8.71
C GLU A 54 7.12 8.59 8.74
N GLY A 55 6.27 8.93 7.76
CA GLY A 55 4.93 8.35 7.64
C GLY A 55 5.02 6.90 7.15
N ARG A 56 4.28 6.00 7.78
CA ARG A 56 4.10 4.62 7.32
C ARG A 56 2.84 4.56 6.47
N HIS A 57 3.00 4.13 5.23
CA HIS A 57 1.87 3.89 4.33
C HIS A 57 1.60 2.39 4.25
N CYS A 58 0.32 2.02 4.30
CA CYS A 58 -0.13 0.67 4.01
C CYS A 58 -1.25 0.74 2.97
N MET A 59 -1.29 -0.22 2.04
CA MET A 59 -2.43 -0.37 1.12
C MET A 59 -2.85 -1.82 1.04
N ILE A 60 -4.15 -2.06 1.14
CA ILE A 60 -4.77 -3.38 1.01
C ILE A 60 -5.58 -3.37 -0.28
N LEU A 61 -5.34 -4.34 -1.16
CA LEU A 61 -6.10 -4.53 -2.39
C LEU A 61 -6.99 -5.77 -2.28
N PHE A 62 -8.27 -5.58 -2.60
CA PHE A 62 -9.24 -6.65 -2.80
C PHE A 62 -9.40 -6.87 -4.30
N TYR A 63 -9.18 -8.09 -4.79
CA TYR A 63 -9.20 -8.37 -6.23
C TYR A 63 -9.76 -9.76 -6.54
N GLU A 64 -10.16 -9.95 -7.80
CA GLU A 64 -10.54 -11.24 -8.38
C GLU A 64 -9.62 -11.57 -9.55
N GLU A 65 -9.29 -12.84 -9.75
CA GLU A 65 -8.62 -13.30 -10.97
C GLU A 65 -9.64 -13.48 -12.10
N GLY A 66 -9.45 -12.75 -13.21
CA GLY A 66 -10.17 -12.98 -14.45
C GLY A 66 -9.71 -14.28 -15.09
N GLY A 67 -10.65 -15.21 -15.31
CA GLY A 67 -10.46 -16.42 -16.10
C GLY A 67 -10.39 -16.12 -17.59
#